data_AF-A0A954BNQ0-F1
#
_entry.id   AF-A0A954BNQ0-F1
#
_cell.length_a   1.000
_cell.length_b   1.000
_cell.length_c   1.000
_cell.angle_alpha   90.00
_cell.angle_beta   90.00
_cell.angle_gamma   90.00
#
_symmetry.space_group_name_H-M   'P 1'
#
loop_
_entity.id
_entity.type
_entity.pdbx_description
1 polymer ?
#
loop_
_entity_poly.entity_id
_entity_poly.type
_entity_poly.pdbx_seq_one_letter_code
_entity_poly.pdbx_strand_id
1 'polypeptide(L)'
;MLLRDAEVLVRRKLSDLLCGFPDLPKDIARALAQDEFAVAEPVLLESTVLSDDDLIEIIHRCSTDHSIAVAKRPFVSSTLSTELVVLNDERVVSALLGNRGAVIDEPAQHLIINAHGQVPRIMDALAIRSALPISVVERLVTRVTEQVSTRLMETYRISERHRELLQVHAREHLLLTTLAKNATPEMVTDAVEVLHEQGRLTPTLILRALCLGDLEFACQAMARYADIPVDNASRLLSDRGRSGAEQLYGQCNM
;
A
#
# COMPACT_ATOMS: atom_id res chain seq x y z
N MET A 1 -1.21 31.27 35.05
CA MET A 1 -0.38 30.73 33.96
C MET A 1 0.85 30.04 34.54
N LEU A 2 1.75 30.77 35.20
CA LEU A 2 2.98 30.24 35.82
C LEU A 2 2.84 28.96 36.68
N LEU A 3 1.77 28.82 37.47
CA LEU A 3 1.57 27.64 38.32
C LEU A 3 1.26 26.37 37.52
N ARG A 4 0.48 26.47 36.43
CA ARG A 4 0.16 25.34 35.56
C ARG A 4 1.38 24.93 34.73
N ASP A 5 2.15 25.91 34.27
CA ASP A 5 3.39 25.65 33.51
C ASP A 5 4.43 24.93 34.38
N ALA A 6 4.54 25.32 35.66
CA ALA A 6 5.40 24.63 36.63
C ALA A 6 4.95 23.20 36.91
N GLU A 7 3.64 22.95 37.01
CA GLU A 7 3.08 21.61 37.21
C GLU A 7 3.33 20.69 36.00
N VAL A 8 3.16 21.19 34.78
CA VAL A 8 3.49 20.47 33.53
C VAL A 8 4.99 20.14 33.49
N LEU A 9 5.87 21.08 33.85
CA LEU A 9 7.31 20.83 33.92
C LEU A 9 7.68 19.72 34.90
N VAL A 10 7.03 19.67 36.06
CA VAL A 10 7.27 18.60 37.06
C VAL A 10 6.78 17.26 36.52
N ARG A 11 5.56 17.18 35.98
CA ARG A 11 5.03 15.94 35.40
C ARG A 11 5.88 15.45 34.23
N ARG A 12 6.34 16.35 33.36
CA ARG A 12 7.27 16.01 32.28
C ARG A 12 8.57 15.40 32.79
N LYS A 13 9.18 16.00 33.81
CA LYS A 13 10.40 15.42 34.43
C LYS A 13 10.14 14.04 35.02
N LEU A 14 8.96 13.81 35.60
CA LEU A 14 8.57 12.48 36.07
C LEU A 14 8.44 11.50 34.91
N SER A 15 7.80 11.89 33.81
CA SER A 15 7.75 11.07 32.60
C SER A 15 9.13 10.73 32.05
N ASP A 16 10.03 11.71 31.94
CA ASP A 16 11.41 11.50 31.46
C ASP A 16 12.18 10.49 32.34
N LEU A 17 11.96 10.53 33.66
CA LEU A 17 12.59 9.59 34.58
C LEU A 17 11.94 8.22 34.51
N LEU A 18 10.61 8.14 34.42
CA LEU A 18 9.85 6.91 34.60
C LEU A 18 9.62 6.13 33.31
N CYS A 19 9.80 6.74 32.13
CA CYS A 19 9.39 6.14 30.85
C CYS A 19 10.05 4.79 30.56
N GLY A 20 11.30 4.59 30.98
CA GLY A 20 12.05 3.34 30.77
C GLY A 20 11.95 2.32 31.90
N PHE A 21 11.15 2.57 32.95
CA PHE A 21 11.06 1.65 34.09
C PHE A 21 10.07 0.50 33.79
N PRO A 22 10.52 -0.77 33.75
CA PRO A 22 9.67 -1.90 33.37
C PRO A 22 8.62 -2.24 34.42
N ASP A 23 8.86 -1.90 35.70
CA ASP A 23 7.95 -2.16 36.82
C ASP A 23 7.05 -0.95 37.17
N LEU A 24 6.97 0.04 36.27
CA LEU A 24 6.10 1.20 36.48
C LEU A 24 4.64 0.73 36.60
N PRO A 25 3.88 1.10 37.64
CA PRO A 25 2.47 0.73 37.74
C PRO A 25 1.68 1.20 36.52
N LYS A 26 0.93 0.29 35.91
CA LYS A 26 0.21 0.51 34.65
C LYS A 26 -0.70 1.74 34.68
N ASP A 27 -1.37 1.99 35.81
CA ASP A 27 -2.26 3.15 35.97
C ASP A 27 -1.51 4.49 35.90
N ILE A 28 -0.28 4.53 36.42
CA ILE A 28 0.58 5.73 36.35
C ILE A 28 1.08 5.92 34.92
N ALA A 29 1.52 4.84 34.27
CA ALA A 29 1.95 4.89 32.86
C ALA A 29 0.82 5.41 31.95
N ARG A 30 -0.42 4.93 32.15
CA ARG A 30 -1.60 5.41 31.41
C ARG A 30 -1.91 6.86 31.70
N ALA A 31 -1.89 7.29 32.97
CA ALA A 31 -2.15 8.66 33.34
C ALA A 31 -1.15 9.64 32.70
N LEU A 32 0.15 9.30 32.69
CA LEU A 32 1.17 10.10 32.03
C LEU A 32 1.03 10.09 30.50
N ALA A 33 0.67 8.96 29.91
CA ALA A 33 0.51 8.80 28.46
C ALA A 33 -0.75 9.48 27.88
N GLN A 34 -1.76 9.75 28.71
CA GLN A 34 -3.00 10.45 28.32
C GLN A 34 -2.96 11.96 28.63
N ASP A 35 -1.86 12.43 29.21
CA ASP A 35 -1.67 13.82 29.63
C ASP A 35 -1.45 14.76 28.43
N GLU A 36 -1.07 16.02 28.68
CA GLU A 36 -0.58 16.90 27.63
C GLU A 36 0.63 16.27 26.92
N PHE A 37 0.73 16.49 25.60
CA PHE A 37 1.72 15.79 24.75
C PHE A 37 3.16 15.91 25.27
N ALA A 38 3.55 17.07 25.81
CA ALA A 38 4.89 17.28 26.36
C ALA A 38 5.22 16.37 27.57
N VAL A 39 4.22 15.87 28.27
CA VAL A 39 4.34 14.91 29.38
C VAL A 39 4.20 13.48 28.87
N ALA A 40 3.32 13.24 27.90
CA ALA A 40 3.05 11.92 27.35
C ALA A 40 4.17 11.39 26.45
N GLU A 41 4.84 12.26 25.68
CA GLU A 41 5.82 11.90 24.65
C GLU A 41 6.87 10.87 25.11
N PRO A 42 7.57 11.05 26.25
CA PRO A 42 8.58 10.08 26.71
C PRO A 42 7.98 8.69 26.99
N VAL A 43 6.80 8.67 27.63
CA VAL A 43 6.12 7.43 28.02
C VAL A 43 5.60 6.70 26.78
N LEU A 44 5.03 7.43 25.81
CA LEU A 44 4.55 6.87 24.56
C LEU A 44 5.65 6.27 23.71
N LEU A 45 6.86 6.83 23.72
CA LEU A 45 7.99 6.34 22.91
C LEU A 45 8.72 5.17 23.56
N GLU A 46 8.98 5.24 24.87
CA GLU A 46 9.94 4.35 25.55
C GLU A 46 9.27 3.30 26.45
N SER A 47 8.04 3.53 26.92
CA SER A 47 7.44 2.62 27.91
C SER A 47 7.00 1.30 27.30
N THR A 48 7.44 0.20 27.92
CA THR A 48 7.06 -1.17 27.58
C THR A 48 5.86 -1.69 28.37
N VAL A 49 5.33 -0.90 29.31
CA VAL A 49 4.23 -1.30 30.21
C VAL A 49 2.86 -1.14 29.55
N LEU A 50 2.75 -0.25 28.56
CA LEU A 50 1.51 0.00 27.83
C LEU A 50 1.22 -1.14 26.85
N SER A 51 0.02 -1.72 26.96
CA SER A 51 -0.48 -2.72 26.00
C SER A 51 -1.11 -2.04 24.79
N ASP A 52 -1.29 -2.80 23.70
CA ASP A 52 -1.95 -2.32 22.49
C ASP A 52 -3.32 -1.70 22.80
N ASP A 53 -4.14 -2.31 23.66
CA ASP A 53 -5.45 -1.77 24.06
C ASP A 53 -5.35 -0.38 24.70
N ASP A 54 -4.31 -0.12 25.50
CA ASP A 54 -4.10 1.20 26.11
C ASP A 54 -3.70 2.23 25.05
N LEU A 55 -2.85 1.82 24.10
CA LEU A 55 -2.38 2.68 23.01
C LEU A 55 -3.53 3.00 22.04
N ILE A 56 -4.43 2.05 21.77
CA ILE A 56 -5.65 2.26 20.98
C ILE A 56 -6.57 3.27 21.67
N GLU A 57 -6.72 3.18 22.99
CA GLU A 57 -7.49 4.17 23.74
C GLU A 57 -6.88 5.58 23.61
N ILE A 58 -5.55 5.70 23.68
CA ILE A 58 -4.83 6.97 23.49
C ILE A 58 -5.02 7.52 22.07
N ILE A 59 -4.89 6.66 21.05
CA ILE A 59 -5.11 7.04 19.63
C ILE A 59 -6.50 7.65 19.44
N HIS A 60 -7.53 7.12 20.12
CA HIS A 60 -8.92 7.58 19.99
C HIS A 60 -9.27 8.81 20.83
N ARG A 61 -8.62 9.01 21.98
CA ARG A 61 -9.02 10.04 22.95
C ARG A 61 -8.10 11.27 22.96
N CYS A 62 -6.85 11.11 22.55
CA CYS A 62 -5.82 12.15 22.66
C CYS A 62 -5.59 12.89 21.33
N SER A 63 -4.60 13.78 21.30
CA SER A 63 -4.28 14.57 20.11
C SER A 63 -3.55 13.75 19.04
N THR A 64 -3.55 14.24 17.79
CA THR A 64 -2.76 13.65 16.70
C THR A 64 -1.28 13.48 17.05
N ASP A 65 -0.71 14.37 17.85
CA ASP A 65 0.70 14.27 18.26
C ASP A 65 0.95 13.01 19.10
N HIS A 66 -0.03 12.58 19.90
CA HIS A 66 0.03 11.29 20.61
C HIS A 66 0.05 10.14 19.62
N SER A 67 -0.85 10.15 18.64
CA SER A 67 -0.89 9.13 17.59
C SER A 67 0.40 9.07 16.78
N ILE A 68 1.03 10.21 16.50
CA ILE A 68 2.36 10.28 15.86
C ILE A 68 3.43 9.64 16.76
N ALA A 69 3.42 9.89 18.07
CA ALA A 69 4.36 9.25 18.99
C ALA A 69 4.15 7.73 19.05
N VAL A 70 2.90 7.27 19.08
CA VAL A 70 2.57 5.83 19.00
C VAL A 70 3.08 5.23 17.69
N ALA A 71 2.87 5.91 16.55
CA ALA A 71 3.35 5.48 15.24
C ALA A 71 4.89 5.38 15.13
N LYS A 72 5.63 6.09 15.99
CA LYS A 72 7.10 6.11 16.04
C LYS A 72 7.71 5.10 17.02
N ARG A 73 6.89 4.36 17.78
CA ARG A 73 7.39 3.33 18.72
C ARG A 73 8.25 2.30 18.00
N PRO A 74 9.28 1.71 18.64
CA PRO A 74 10.16 0.73 18.00
C PRO A 74 9.44 -0.46 17.36
N PHE A 75 8.28 -0.84 17.91
CA PHE A 75 7.39 -1.86 17.37
C PHE A 75 5.96 -1.34 17.39
N VAL A 76 5.25 -1.52 16.27
CA VAL A 76 3.82 -1.20 16.13
C VAL A 76 3.15 -2.42 15.52
N SER A 77 2.18 -2.99 16.24
CA SER A 77 1.45 -4.18 15.79
C SER A 77 0.53 -3.87 14.61
N SER A 78 0.06 -4.92 13.91
CA SER A 78 -0.89 -4.77 12.79
C SER A 78 -2.19 -4.08 13.23
N THR A 79 -2.68 -4.42 14.42
CA THR A 79 -3.87 -3.81 15.02
C THR A 79 -3.67 -2.31 15.22
N LEU A 80 -2.56 -1.90 15.85
CA LEU A 80 -2.25 -0.48 16.05
C LEU A 80 -2.05 0.26 14.72
N SER A 81 -1.35 -0.36 13.76
CA SER A 81 -1.18 0.22 12.42
C SER A 81 -2.52 0.50 11.76
N THR A 82 -3.48 -0.43 11.87
CA THR A 82 -4.83 -0.24 11.31
C THR A 82 -5.55 0.94 11.97
N GLU A 83 -5.56 1.00 13.29
CA GLU A 83 -6.18 2.11 14.04
C GLU A 83 -5.55 3.47 13.69
N LEU A 84 -4.22 3.52 13.56
CA LEU A 84 -3.50 4.73 13.15
C LEU A 84 -3.83 5.17 11.72
N VAL A 85 -4.04 4.22 10.81
CA VAL A 85 -4.43 4.51 9.42
C VAL A 85 -5.89 4.99 9.34
N VAL A 86 -6.78 4.43 10.14
CA VAL A 86 -8.20 4.82 10.19
C VAL A 86 -8.39 6.29 10.60
N LEU A 87 -7.46 6.87 11.38
CA LEU A 87 -7.47 8.30 11.70
C LEU A 87 -7.39 9.22 10.47
N ASN A 88 -6.86 8.71 9.33
CA ASN A 88 -6.79 9.45 8.06
C ASN A 88 -6.02 10.79 8.16
N ASP A 89 -5.01 10.88 9.03
CA ASP A 89 -4.10 12.03 9.14
C ASP A 89 -2.78 11.73 8.42
N GLU A 90 -2.41 12.59 7.45
CA GLU A 90 -1.21 12.45 6.63
C GLU A 90 0.08 12.36 7.46
N ARG A 91 0.17 13.08 8.59
CA ARG A 91 1.37 13.09 9.45
C ARG A 91 1.50 11.78 10.21
N VAL A 92 0.38 11.22 10.69
CA VAL A 92 0.35 9.92 11.37
C VAL A 92 0.76 8.81 10.41
N VAL A 93 0.14 8.76 9.21
CA VAL A 93 0.44 7.76 8.19
C VAL A 93 1.89 7.87 7.72
N SER A 94 2.40 9.10 7.53
CA SER A 94 3.80 9.31 7.17
C SER A 94 4.78 8.82 8.26
N ALA A 95 4.47 9.06 9.53
CA ALA A 95 5.26 8.56 10.65
C ALA A 95 5.26 7.03 10.71
N LEU A 96 4.09 6.40 10.53
CA LEU A 96 3.92 4.96 10.51
C LEU A 96 4.71 4.31 9.36
N LEU A 97 4.60 4.86 8.14
CA LEU A 97 5.33 4.37 6.96
C LEU A 97 6.84 4.54 7.10
N GLY A 98 7.32 5.57 7.80
CA GLY A 98 8.73 5.77 8.11
C GLY A 98 9.29 4.83 9.19
N ASN A 99 8.44 4.24 10.02
CA ASN A 99 8.86 3.39 11.13
C ASN A 99 9.07 1.94 10.70
N ARG A 100 10.32 1.50 10.48
CA ARG A 100 10.63 0.13 10.01
C ARG A 100 10.10 -1.01 10.88
N GLY A 101 9.85 -0.77 12.16
CA GLY A 101 9.31 -1.78 13.09
C GLY A 101 7.79 -1.95 13.05
N ALA A 102 7.07 -1.10 12.30
CA ALA A 102 5.62 -1.23 12.15
C ALA A 102 5.21 -2.40 11.25
N VAL A 103 4.25 -3.19 11.69
CA VAL A 103 3.63 -4.23 10.86
C VAL A 103 2.44 -3.60 10.14
N ILE A 104 2.52 -3.48 8.81
CA ILE A 104 1.46 -2.91 7.96
C ILE A 104 0.97 -4.01 7.02
N ASP A 105 -0.12 -4.65 7.41
CA ASP A 105 -0.76 -5.70 6.63
C ASP A 105 -1.48 -5.16 5.38
N GLU A 106 -1.82 -6.07 4.47
CA GLU A 106 -2.49 -5.74 3.21
C GLU A 106 -3.79 -4.93 3.40
N PRO A 107 -4.68 -5.23 4.37
CA PRO A 107 -5.83 -4.39 4.68
C PRO A 107 -5.46 -2.94 5.02
N ALA A 108 -4.47 -2.73 5.89
CA ALA A 108 -4.00 -1.38 6.23
C ALA A 108 -3.39 -0.66 5.01
N GLN A 109 -2.64 -1.37 4.16
CA GLN A 109 -2.12 -0.80 2.91
C GLN A 109 -3.27 -0.32 2.01
N HIS A 110 -4.31 -1.13 1.83
CA HIS A 110 -5.51 -0.74 1.06
C HIS A 110 -6.17 0.52 1.59
N LEU A 111 -6.31 0.65 2.92
CA LEU A 111 -6.84 1.85 3.55
C LEU A 111 -5.97 3.08 3.27
N ILE A 112 -4.64 2.97 3.42
CA ILE A 112 -3.70 4.06 3.10
C ILE A 112 -3.87 4.50 1.65
N ILE A 113 -3.99 3.57 0.70
CA ILE A 113 -4.12 3.91 -0.72
C ILE A 113 -5.49 4.52 -1.03
N ASN A 114 -6.55 4.06 -0.37
CA ASN A 114 -7.89 4.63 -0.56
C ASN A 114 -7.95 6.09 -0.07
N ALA A 115 -7.34 6.36 1.09
CA ALA A 115 -7.33 7.66 1.72
C ALA A 115 -6.30 8.62 1.11
N HIS A 116 -5.06 8.17 1.02
CA HIS A 116 -3.88 8.97 0.67
C HIS A 116 -3.25 8.54 -0.65
N GLY A 117 -3.96 7.74 -1.45
CA GLY A 117 -3.55 7.39 -2.80
C GLY A 117 -3.26 8.59 -3.67
N GLN A 118 -3.72 9.80 -3.25
CA GLN A 118 -3.43 11.07 -3.89
C GLN A 118 -2.11 11.76 -3.52
N VAL A 119 -1.45 11.34 -2.45
CA VAL A 119 -0.25 12.02 -1.89
C VAL A 119 1.01 11.30 -2.37
N PRO A 120 1.83 11.90 -3.27
CA PRO A 120 2.98 11.20 -3.85
C PRO A 120 3.97 10.69 -2.80
N ARG A 121 4.25 11.50 -1.78
CA ARG A 121 5.19 11.15 -0.70
C ARG A 121 4.77 9.90 0.09
N ILE A 122 3.46 9.73 0.33
CA ILE A 122 2.93 8.55 1.02
C ILE A 122 3.05 7.32 0.13
N MET A 123 2.69 7.46 -1.15
CA MET A 123 2.77 6.34 -2.10
C MET A 123 4.21 5.88 -2.33
N ASP A 124 5.17 6.80 -2.40
CA ASP A 124 6.59 6.49 -2.51
C ASP A 124 7.09 5.74 -1.25
N ALA A 125 6.71 6.23 -0.07
CA ALA A 125 7.08 5.59 1.20
C ALA A 125 6.48 4.19 1.34
N LEU A 126 5.24 3.99 0.90
CA LEU A 126 4.58 2.69 0.88
C LEU A 126 5.27 1.72 -0.10
N ALA A 127 5.60 2.18 -1.31
CA ALA A 127 6.25 1.38 -2.35
C ALA A 127 7.67 0.92 -1.97
N ILE A 128 8.41 1.73 -1.21
CA ILE A 128 9.75 1.35 -0.72
C ILE A 128 9.68 0.26 0.35
N ARG A 129 8.60 0.25 1.14
CA ARG A 129 8.50 -0.54 2.36
C ARG A 129 8.03 -1.97 2.10
N SER A 130 7.05 -2.14 1.23
CA SER A 130 6.44 -3.44 0.95
C SER A 130 6.52 -3.78 -0.54
N ALA A 131 6.66 -5.08 -0.82
CA ALA A 131 6.24 -5.59 -2.12
C ALA A 131 4.73 -5.34 -2.19
N LEU A 132 4.33 -4.35 -2.99
CA LEU A 132 2.94 -3.94 -3.09
C LEU A 132 2.13 -5.09 -3.72
N PRO A 133 0.94 -5.43 -3.18
CA PRO A 133 0.02 -6.32 -3.86
C PRO A 133 -0.24 -5.81 -5.27
N ILE A 134 -0.47 -6.72 -6.21
CA ILE A 134 -0.68 -6.35 -7.61
C ILE A 134 -1.85 -5.39 -7.80
N SER A 135 -2.92 -5.56 -7.04
CA SER A 135 -4.08 -4.65 -6.97
C SER A 135 -3.67 -3.20 -6.66
N VAL A 136 -2.60 -3.01 -5.89
CA VAL A 136 -2.06 -1.69 -5.52
C VAL A 136 -1.16 -1.13 -6.62
N VAL A 137 -0.26 -1.95 -7.16
CA VAL A 137 0.64 -1.57 -8.28
C VAL A 137 -0.20 -1.08 -9.45
N GLU A 138 -1.25 -1.82 -9.76
CA GLU A 138 -2.24 -1.52 -10.78
C GLU A 138 -2.85 -0.11 -10.57
N ARG A 139 -3.36 0.19 -9.36
CA ARG A 139 -3.96 1.49 -9.04
C ARG A 139 -2.96 2.64 -9.16
N LEU A 140 -1.72 2.41 -8.72
CA LEU A 140 -0.64 3.38 -8.85
C LEU A 140 -0.33 3.69 -10.30
N VAL A 141 -0.19 2.66 -11.14
CA VAL A 141 0.08 2.80 -12.56
C VAL A 141 -1.06 3.53 -13.27
N THR A 142 -2.32 3.19 -12.94
CA THR A 142 -3.51 3.91 -13.44
C THR A 142 -3.39 5.40 -13.13
N ARG A 143 -3.09 5.74 -11.87
CA ARG A 143 -3.04 7.12 -11.40
C ARG A 143 -1.90 7.93 -12.01
N VAL A 144 -0.69 7.39 -12.03
CA VAL A 144 0.48 8.07 -12.63
C VAL A 144 0.19 8.36 -14.10
N THR A 145 -0.43 7.40 -14.79
CA THR A 145 -0.83 7.56 -16.18
C THR A 145 -1.87 8.66 -16.37
N GLU A 146 -2.90 8.73 -15.51
CA GLU A 146 -3.91 9.79 -15.54
C GLU A 146 -3.29 11.18 -15.29
N GLN A 147 -2.43 11.32 -14.28
CA GLN A 147 -1.80 12.59 -13.94
C GLN A 147 -0.87 13.10 -15.05
N VAL A 148 -0.01 12.22 -15.57
CA VAL A 148 0.90 12.58 -16.67
C VAL A 148 0.11 12.91 -17.93
N SER A 149 -0.91 12.11 -18.25
CA SER A 149 -1.79 12.36 -19.41
C SER A 149 -2.48 13.73 -19.29
N THR A 150 -3.07 14.05 -18.14
CA THR A 150 -3.74 15.33 -17.88
C THR A 150 -2.78 16.51 -18.08
N ARG A 151 -1.58 16.42 -17.51
CA ARG A 151 -0.55 17.47 -17.65
C ARG A 151 -0.06 17.63 -19.09
N LEU A 152 0.12 16.52 -19.81
CA LEU A 152 0.51 16.55 -21.22
C LEU A 152 -0.59 17.16 -22.09
N MET A 153 -1.86 16.94 -21.76
CA MET A 153 -2.96 17.54 -22.51
C MET A 153 -3.08 19.04 -22.32
N GLU A 154 -2.97 19.52 -21.08
CA GLU A 154 -2.93 20.96 -20.78
C GLU A 154 -1.81 21.64 -21.57
N THR A 155 -0.68 20.93 -21.73
CA THR A 155 0.51 21.44 -22.42
C THR A 155 0.40 21.33 -23.96
N TYR A 156 -0.18 20.25 -24.50
CA TYR A 156 -0.09 19.89 -25.92
C TYR A 156 -1.44 19.81 -26.68
N ARG A 157 -2.58 20.16 -26.05
CA ARG A 157 -3.93 20.18 -26.68
C ARG A 157 -4.30 18.90 -27.44
N ILE A 158 -4.01 17.75 -26.84
CA ILE A 158 -4.37 16.43 -27.38
C ILE A 158 -5.90 16.25 -27.33
N SER A 159 -6.52 15.68 -28.37
CA SER A 159 -7.97 15.46 -28.39
C SER A 159 -8.43 14.35 -27.45
N GLU A 160 -9.68 14.42 -26.98
CA GLU A 160 -10.24 13.51 -25.96
C GLU A 160 -10.16 12.03 -26.36
N ARG A 161 -10.41 11.70 -27.64
CA ARG A 161 -10.30 10.32 -28.15
C ARG A 161 -8.89 9.75 -28.03
N HIS A 162 -7.86 10.58 -28.25
CA HIS A 162 -6.47 10.13 -28.12
C HIS A 162 -6.06 10.00 -26.65
N ARG A 163 -6.70 10.76 -25.74
CA ARG A 163 -6.44 10.70 -24.30
C ARG A 163 -6.77 9.33 -23.71
N GLU A 164 -7.97 8.83 -23.98
CA GLU A 164 -8.41 7.53 -23.49
C GLU A 164 -7.50 6.41 -23.99
N LEU A 165 -7.16 6.43 -25.29
CA LEU A 165 -6.24 5.45 -25.89
C LEU A 165 -4.83 5.52 -25.26
N LEU A 166 -4.27 6.72 -25.10
CA LEU A 166 -2.96 6.92 -24.46
C LEU A 166 -2.95 6.42 -23.03
N GLN A 167 -4.02 6.67 -22.27
CA GLN A 167 -4.13 6.21 -20.88
C GLN A 167 -4.20 4.70 -20.78
N VAL A 168 -5.05 4.05 -21.57
CA VAL A 168 -5.13 2.58 -21.59
C VAL A 168 -3.78 1.99 -21.96
N HIS A 169 -3.15 2.49 -23.03
CA HIS A 169 -1.89 1.94 -23.51
C HIS A 169 -0.72 2.16 -22.55
N ALA A 170 -0.58 3.36 -21.99
CA ALA A 170 0.47 3.65 -21.01
C ALA A 170 0.29 2.82 -19.75
N ARG A 171 -0.95 2.68 -19.26
CA ARG A 171 -1.25 1.87 -18.06
C ARG A 171 -0.87 0.40 -18.25
N GLU A 172 -1.34 -0.23 -19.31
CA GLU A 172 -1.03 -1.63 -19.63
C GLU A 172 0.49 -1.83 -19.78
N HIS A 173 1.19 -0.90 -20.44
CA HIS A 173 2.65 -0.99 -20.61
C HIS A 173 3.42 -0.84 -19.30
N LEU A 174 3.07 0.14 -18.47
CA LEU A 174 3.68 0.36 -17.15
C LEU A 174 3.40 -0.82 -16.22
N LEU A 175 2.19 -1.39 -16.23
CA LEU A 175 1.85 -2.54 -15.41
C LEU A 175 2.73 -3.75 -15.75
N LEU A 176 2.82 -4.12 -17.03
CA LEU A 176 3.63 -5.26 -17.48
C LEU A 176 5.12 -5.04 -17.20
N THR A 177 5.64 -3.85 -17.48
CA THR A 177 7.07 -3.55 -17.23
C THR A 177 7.43 -3.45 -15.75
N THR A 178 6.46 -3.16 -14.87
CA THR A 178 6.65 -3.15 -13.42
C THR A 178 6.58 -4.56 -12.84
N LEU A 179 5.61 -5.37 -13.29
CA LEU A 179 5.49 -6.79 -12.95
C LEU A 179 6.73 -7.58 -13.39
N ALA A 180 7.12 -7.47 -14.66
CA ALA A 180 8.20 -8.27 -15.25
C ALA A 180 9.58 -8.05 -14.61
N LYS A 181 9.80 -6.94 -13.89
CA LYS A 181 11.10 -6.67 -13.25
C LYS A 181 11.35 -7.48 -11.98
N ASN A 182 10.30 -7.92 -11.28
CA ASN A 182 10.41 -8.53 -9.95
C ASN A 182 9.47 -9.72 -9.70
N ALA A 183 8.73 -10.20 -10.70
CA ALA A 183 7.70 -11.22 -10.47
C ALA A 183 8.27 -12.65 -10.36
N THR A 184 7.77 -13.40 -9.38
CA THR A 184 7.85 -14.86 -9.35
C THR A 184 6.65 -15.46 -10.12
N PRO A 185 6.71 -16.74 -10.56
CA PRO A 185 5.60 -17.39 -11.27
C PRO A 185 4.27 -17.36 -10.50
N GLU A 186 4.35 -17.44 -9.16
CA GLU A 186 3.21 -17.36 -8.24
C GLU A 186 2.60 -15.95 -8.25
N MET A 187 3.43 -14.89 -8.17
CA MET A 187 2.96 -13.51 -8.25
C MET A 187 2.31 -13.18 -9.60
N VAL A 188 2.77 -13.79 -10.70
CA VAL A 188 2.14 -13.64 -12.01
C VAL A 188 0.76 -14.30 -12.02
N THR A 189 0.60 -15.43 -11.34
CA THR A 189 -0.67 -16.16 -11.26
C THR A 189 -1.70 -15.34 -10.48
N ASP A 190 -1.32 -14.88 -9.29
CA ASP A 190 -2.16 -14.00 -8.48
C ASP A 190 -2.49 -12.70 -9.22
N ALA A 191 -1.54 -12.14 -9.98
CA ALA A 191 -1.77 -10.97 -10.82
C ALA A 191 -2.82 -11.20 -11.89
N VAL A 192 -2.76 -12.32 -12.61
CA VAL A 192 -3.73 -12.67 -13.65
C VAL A 192 -5.12 -12.87 -13.05
N GLU A 193 -5.22 -13.53 -11.90
CA GLU A 193 -6.50 -13.74 -11.20
C GLU A 193 -7.13 -12.42 -10.78
N VAL A 194 -6.38 -11.56 -10.08
CA VAL A 194 -6.85 -10.24 -9.65
C VAL A 194 -7.27 -9.38 -10.84
N LEU A 195 -6.49 -9.39 -11.93
CA LEU A 195 -6.82 -8.64 -13.15
C LEU A 195 -8.08 -9.16 -13.84
N HIS A 196 -8.30 -10.48 -13.83
CA HIS A 196 -9.49 -11.09 -14.39
C HIS A 196 -10.74 -10.76 -13.57
N GLU A 197 -10.68 -10.91 -12.24
CA GLU A 197 -11.79 -10.59 -11.33
C GLU A 197 -12.22 -9.13 -11.43
N GLN A 198 -11.28 -8.22 -11.67
CA GLN A 198 -11.56 -6.79 -11.85
C GLN A 198 -12.01 -6.42 -13.27
N GLY A 199 -12.09 -7.38 -14.21
CA GLY A 199 -12.44 -7.13 -15.61
C GLY A 199 -11.38 -6.32 -16.37
N ARG A 200 -10.12 -6.37 -15.91
CA ARG A 200 -9.01 -5.57 -16.43
C ARG A 200 -7.99 -6.37 -17.23
N LEU A 201 -8.14 -7.69 -17.26
CA LEU A 201 -7.41 -8.55 -18.16
C LEU A 201 -7.97 -8.33 -19.57
N THR A 202 -7.41 -7.41 -20.35
CA THR A 202 -7.90 -7.07 -21.70
C THR A 202 -7.15 -7.87 -22.78
N PRO A 203 -7.76 -8.10 -23.95
CA PRO A 203 -7.06 -8.69 -25.10
C PRO A 203 -5.83 -7.86 -25.52
N THR A 204 -5.91 -6.53 -25.39
CA THR A 204 -4.80 -5.60 -25.64
C THR A 204 -3.64 -5.77 -24.66
N LEU A 205 -3.91 -6.07 -23.39
CA LEU A 205 -2.90 -6.38 -22.38
C LEU A 205 -2.18 -7.69 -22.71
N ILE A 206 -2.90 -8.74 -23.11
CA ILE A 206 -2.32 -10.04 -23.50
C ILE A 206 -1.44 -9.89 -24.74
N LEU A 207 -1.92 -9.21 -25.78
CA LEU A 207 -1.13 -8.92 -26.98
C LEU A 207 0.12 -8.12 -26.65
N ARG A 208 0.03 -7.15 -25.73
CA ARG A 208 1.17 -6.36 -25.31
C ARG A 208 2.19 -7.20 -24.52
N ALA A 209 1.74 -8.11 -23.66
CA ALA A 209 2.63 -9.04 -22.96
C ALA A 209 3.43 -9.89 -23.97
N LEU A 210 2.77 -10.42 -25.00
CA LEU A 210 3.42 -11.12 -26.11
C LEU A 210 4.44 -10.23 -26.84
N CYS A 211 4.10 -8.97 -27.14
CA CYS A 211 5.01 -8.03 -27.79
C CYS A 211 6.23 -7.67 -26.92
N LEU A 212 6.06 -7.64 -25.60
CA LEU A 212 7.14 -7.38 -24.63
C LEU A 212 8.00 -8.63 -24.36
N GLY A 213 7.60 -9.80 -24.88
CA GLY A 213 8.28 -11.08 -24.65
C GLY A 213 7.94 -11.74 -23.32
N ASP A 214 6.93 -11.22 -22.59
CA ASP A 214 6.42 -11.82 -21.36
C ASP A 214 5.45 -12.95 -21.67
N LEU A 215 6.02 -14.08 -22.11
CA LEU A 215 5.28 -15.28 -22.46
C LEU A 215 4.60 -15.92 -21.26
N GLU A 216 5.17 -15.76 -20.06
CA GLU A 216 4.64 -16.35 -18.83
C GLU A 216 3.30 -15.71 -18.45
N PHE A 217 3.26 -14.37 -18.40
CA PHE A 217 2.00 -13.65 -18.20
C PHE A 217 0.99 -13.96 -19.30
N ALA A 218 1.41 -13.97 -20.57
CA ALA A 218 0.51 -14.24 -21.69
C ALA A 218 -0.09 -15.66 -21.63
N CYS A 219 0.72 -16.67 -21.32
CA CYS A 219 0.24 -18.05 -21.18
C CYS A 219 -0.78 -18.18 -20.04
N GLN A 220 -0.49 -17.61 -18.87
CA GLN A 220 -1.40 -17.66 -17.73
C GLN A 220 -2.70 -16.90 -17.99
N ALA A 221 -2.61 -15.71 -18.60
CA ALA A 221 -3.77 -14.92 -18.98
C ALA A 221 -4.68 -15.65 -19.99
N MET A 222 -4.08 -16.26 -21.02
CA MET A 222 -4.85 -17.01 -22.02
C MET A 222 -5.38 -18.34 -21.47
N ALA A 223 -4.63 -19.03 -20.59
CA ALA A 223 -5.10 -20.20 -19.87
C ALA A 223 -6.36 -19.89 -19.06
N ARG A 224 -6.35 -18.75 -18.35
CA ARG A 224 -7.49 -18.29 -17.57
C ARG A 224 -8.69 -17.93 -18.43
N TYR A 225 -8.46 -17.32 -19.59
CA TYR A 225 -9.52 -16.97 -20.55
C TYR A 225 -10.16 -18.17 -21.25
N ALA A 226 -9.36 -19.19 -21.57
CA ALA A 226 -9.83 -20.42 -22.21
C ALA A 226 -10.29 -21.49 -21.20
N ASP A 227 -10.18 -21.22 -19.89
CA ASP A 227 -10.47 -22.15 -18.79
C ASP A 227 -9.73 -23.50 -18.94
N ILE A 228 -8.44 -23.44 -19.30
CA ILE A 228 -7.56 -24.59 -19.49
C ILE A 228 -6.32 -24.53 -18.56
N PRO A 229 -5.67 -25.66 -18.26
CA PRO A 229 -4.42 -25.67 -17.51
C PRO A 229 -3.31 -24.86 -18.20
N VAL A 230 -2.49 -24.15 -17.41
CA VAL A 230 -1.40 -23.29 -17.90
C VAL A 230 -0.41 -24.06 -18.77
N ASP A 231 -0.11 -25.32 -18.44
CA ASP A 231 0.76 -26.20 -19.24
C ASP A 231 0.20 -26.46 -20.65
N ASN A 232 -1.12 -26.59 -20.78
CA ASN A 232 -1.76 -26.78 -22.08
C ASN A 232 -1.73 -25.48 -22.89
N ALA A 233 -1.97 -24.34 -22.24
CA ALA A 233 -1.88 -23.05 -22.90
C ALA A 233 -0.46 -22.76 -23.40
N SER A 234 0.56 -23.05 -22.59
CA SER A 234 1.97 -22.91 -22.97
C SER A 234 2.35 -23.79 -24.16
N ARG A 235 1.87 -25.05 -24.21
CA ARG A 235 2.07 -25.95 -25.35
C ARG A 235 1.40 -25.45 -26.62
N LEU A 236 0.19 -24.91 -26.52
CA LEU A 236 -0.57 -24.40 -27.66
C LEU A 236 0.01 -23.08 -28.20
N LEU A 237 0.53 -22.22 -27.32
CA LEU A 237 1.26 -21.00 -27.69
C LEU A 237 2.65 -21.30 -28.29
N SER A 238 3.29 -22.37 -27.85
CA SER A 238 4.60 -22.81 -28.35
C SER A 238 4.51 -23.72 -29.60
N ASP A 239 3.31 -24.12 -30.00
CA ASP A 239 3.09 -24.95 -31.18
C ASP A 239 3.51 -24.16 -32.44
N ARG A 240 4.44 -24.74 -33.20
CA ARG A 240 4.96 -24.13 -34.44
C ARG A 240 3.93 -24.18 -35.56
N GLY A 241 2.86 -24.96 -35.42
CA GLY A 241 1.68 -24.89 -36.28
C GLY A 241 0.77 -23.74 -35.87
N ARG A 242 0.42 -22.85 -36.81
CA ARG A 242 -0.53 -21.73 -36.60
C ARG A 242 -1.86 -22.17 -35.94
N SER A 243 -2.23 -23.43 -36.09
CA SER A 243 -3.44 -24.07 -35.54
C SER A 243 -3.55 -24.03 -34.01
N GLY A 244 -2.44 -24.11 -33.26
CA GLY A 244 -2.48 -24.12 -31.79
C GLY A 244 -2.90 -22.76 -31.21
N ALA A 245 -2.28 -21.68 -31.68
CA ALA A 245 -2.62 -20.32 -31.26
C ALA A 245 -4.01 -19.89 -31.77
N GLU A 246 -4.43 -20.32 -32.96
CA GLU A 246 -5.78 -20.03 -33.50
C GLU A 246 -6.89 -20.72 -32.69
N GLN A 247 -6.70 -21.99 -32.30
CA GLN A 247 -7.67 -22.69 -31.44
C GLN A 247 -7.78 -22.06 -30.07
N LEU A 248 -6.65 -21.65 -29.49
CA LEU A 248 -6.62 -21.04 -28.18
C LEU A 248 -7.27 -19.65 -28.20
N TYR A 249 -7.01 -18.86 -29.25
CA TYR A 249 -7.71 -17.59 -29.48
C TYR A 249 -9.22 -17.79 -29.71
N GLY A 250 -9.63 -18.85 -30.42
CA GLY A 250 -11.05 -19.16 -30.64
C GLY A 250 -11.80 -19.66 -29.39
N GLN A 251 -11.09 -20.24 -28.41
CA GLN A 251 -11.67 -20.64 -27.12
C GLN A 251 -11.69 -19.51 -26.10
N CYS A 252 -10.73 -18.59 -26.19
CA CYS A 252 -10.80 -17.33 -25.47
C CYS A 252 -11.92 -16.49 -26.10
N ASN A 253 -13.10 -16.46 -25.49
CA ASN A 253 -14.26 -15.72 -26.00
C ASN A 253 -14.09 -14.19 -25.82
N MET A 254 -13.02 -13.64 -26.41
CA MET A 254 -12.55 -12.25 -26.33
C MET A 254 -13.09 -11.38 -27.47
#